data_AF-A0A972IQ96-F1
#
_entry.id   AF-A0A972IQ96-F1
#
_cell.length_a   1.000
_cell.length_b   1.000
_cell.length_c   1.000
_cell.angle_alpha   90.00
_cell.angle_beta   90.00
_cell.angle_gamma   90.00
#
_symmetry.space_group_name_H-M   'P 1'
#
loop_
_entity.id
_entity.type
_entity.pdbx_description
1 polymer ?
#
loop_
_entity_poly.entity_id
_entity_poly.type
_entity_poly.pdbx_seq_one_letter_code
_entity_poly.pdbx_strand_id
1 'polypeptide(L)'
;MNNFSLYTFRLYHYLLTARDALEYSIQREHKVEVYNNRKKILTENLLEGTPFGDFLTNNGENGEKIKEKITAFINDLYSPNSTILVPSDEVVRVDRAQIITLYDMVVGISETLRDIVFQYIAFGMKNKEIEPIIVQLVNQDEKMYRIVLTMLVMRTFEESFAEFQKVMTESKGKPTPQSNYIVQNELAKMSGFLRFSRQHAHCTDNETLDLLDESLKFIEMTEGRRQRPDGKNFKQLFDELNAKLNTYAASLERTWKFTYQQVVEEVTRGQNSQPASTNNGAVN
;
A
#
# COMPACT_ATOMS: atom_id res chain seq x y z
N MET A 1 5.79 -24.94 7.41
CA MET A 1 6.22 -23.61 7.84
C MET A 1 6.93 -23.64 9.19
N ASN A 2 8.16 -23.14 9.25
CA ASN A 2 8.91 -22.97 10.49
C ASN A 2 8.45 -21.71 11.25
N ASN A 3 8.88 -21.56 12.52
CA ASN A 3 8.44 -20.45 13.38
C ASN A 3 8.86 -19.07 12.86
N PHE A 4 10.07 -18.94 12.28
CA PHE A 4 10.58 -17.67 11.76
C PHE A 4 9.80 -17.21 10.52
N SER A 5 9.56 -18.12 9.58
CA SER A 5 8.69 -17.90 8.42
C SER A 5 7.28 -17.52 8.83
N LEU A 6 6.70 -18.22 9.81
CA LEU A 6 5.35 -17.91 10.31
C LEU A 6 5.28 -16.52 10.94
N TYR A 7 6.29 -16.16 11.75
CA TYR A 7 6.40 -14.82 12.33
C TYR A 7 6.49 -13.74 11.24
N THR A 8 7.36 -13.95 10.24
CA THR A 8 7.54 -13.03 9.11
C THR A 8 6.26 -12.91 8.27
N PHE A 9 5.55 -14.02 8.04
CA PHE A 9 4.26 -14.02 7.35
C PHE A 9 3.20 -13.20 8.11
N ARG A 10 3.18 -13.26 9.44
CA ARG A 10 2.24 -12.46 10.25
C ARG A 10 2.56 -10.96 10.19
N LEU A 11 3.83 -10.57 10.20
CA LEU A 11 4.24 -9.19 9.92
C LEU A 11 3.80 -8.75 8.52
N TYR A 12 4.00 -9.60 7.53
CA TYR A 12 3.53 -9.35 6.16
C TYR A 12 2.01 -9.20 6.08
N HIS A 13 1.23 -10.03 6.78
CA HIS A 13 -0.23 -9.90 6.81
C HIS A 13 -0.69 -8.58 7.45
N TYR A 14 0.05 -8.08 8.44
CA TYR A 14 -0.20 -6.76 9.02
C TYR A 14 0.03 -5.63 7.99
N LEU A 15 1.17 -5.67 7.28
CA LEU A 15 1.45 -4.79 6.14
C LEU A 15 0.34 -4.85 5.08
N LEU A 16 -0.08 -6.05 4.69
CA LEU A 16 -1.13 -6.28 3.70
C LEU A 16 -2.42 -5.56 4.10
N THR A 17 -2.82 -5.69 5.36
CA THR A 17 -4.03 -5.07 5.91
C THR A 17 -3.95 -3.53 5.89
N ALA A 18 -2.80 -2.96 6.23
CA ALA A 18 -2.59 -1.51 6.19
C ALA A 18 -2.61 -0.98 4.75
N ARG A 19 -1.88 -1.64 3.85
CA ARG A 19 -1.81 -1.31 2.42
C ARG A 19 -3.19 -1.37 1.76
N ASP A 20 -4.00 -2.36 2.10
CA ASP A 20 -5.33 -2.57 1.53
C ASP A 20 -6.32 -1.44 1.86
N ALA A 21 -5.98 -0.51 2.76
CA ALA A 21 -6.70 0.75 2.89
C ALA A 21 -6.68 1.60 1.60
N LEU A 22 -5.71 1.39 0.70
CA LEU A 22 -5.73 1.97 -0.65
C LEU A 22 -7.00 1.58 -1.43
N GLU A 23 -7.64 0.46 -1.12
CA GLU A 23 -8.87 0.04 -1.79
C GLU A 23 -9.98 1.11 -1.65
N TYR A 24 -10.03 1.84 -0.53
CA TYR A 24 -11.00 2.92 -0.34
C TYR A 24 -10.82 4.06 -1.35
N SER A 25 -9.69 4.14 -2.04
CA SER A 25 -9.49 5.11 -3.10
C SER A 25 -10.25 4.77 -4.39
N ILE A 26 -10.68 3.51 -4.55
CA ILE A 26 -11.46 3.03 -5.70
C ILE A 26 -12.91 3.49 -5.56
N GLN A 27 -13.45 4.07 -6.63
CA GLN A 27 -14.83 4.52 -6.68
C GLN A 27 -15.77 3.32 -6.84
N ARG A 28 -16.16 2.74 -5.71
CA ARG A 28 -17.16 1.67 -5.60
C ARG A 28 -17.80 1.71 -4.22
N GLU A 29 -18.86 0.91 -4.04
CA GLU A 29 -19.39 0.64 -2.71
C GLU A 29 -18.39 -0.21 -1.91
N HIS A 30 -18.16 0.19 -0.65
CA HIS A 30 -17.25 -0.49 0.26
C HIS A 30 -18.03 -1.08 1.43
N LYS A 31 -17.87 -2.36 1.69
CA LYS A 31 -18.61 -3.06 2.76
C LYS A 31 -18.08 -2.68 4.14
N VAL A 32 -18.99 -2.37 5.06
CA VAL A 32 -18.63 -2.06 6.46
C VAL A 32 -17.95 -3.24 7.16
N GLU A 33 -18.30 -4.48 6.79
CA GLU A 33 -17.66 -5.69 7.32
C GLU A 33 -16.14 -5.70 7.06
N VAL A 34 -15.73 -5.38 5.83
CA VAL A 34 -14.31 -5.33 5.44
C VAL A 34 -13.57 -4.24 6.23
N TYR A 35 -14.21 -3.08 6.42
CA TYR A 35 -13.69 -2.00 7.25
C TYR A 35 -13.50 -2.42 8.70
N ASN A 36 -14.51 -3.03 9.32
CA ASN A 36 -14.45 -3.49 10.70
C ASN A 36 -13.40 -4.59 10.88
N ASN A 37 -13.26 -5.50 9.91
CA ASN A 37 -12.24 -6.53 9.95
C ASN A 37 -10.83 -5.95 9.87
N ARG A 38 -10.58 -4.99 8.95
CA ARG A 38 -9.29 -4.29 8.85
C ARG A 38 -8.97 -3.53 10.13
N LYS A 39 -9.92 -2.76 10.66
CA LYS A 39 -9.78 -2.06 11.95
C LYS A 39 -9.38 -3.01 13.06
N LYS A 40 -10.07 -4.15 13.17
CA LYS A 40 -9.82 -5.17 14.18
C LYS A 40 -8.40 -5.72 14.07
N ILE A 41 -8.00 -6.20 12.89
CA ILE A 41 -6.66 -6.75 12.64
C ILE A 41 -5.58 -5.72 12.98
N LEU A 42 -5.74 -4.48 12.52
CA LEU A 42 -4.77 -3.41 12.76
C LEU A 42 -4.63 -3.07 14.24
N THR A 43 -5.74 -3.06 14.98
CA THR A 43 -5.75 -2.73 16.41
C THR A 43 -5.22 -3.87 17.27
N GLU A 44 -5.67 -5.11 17.03
CA GLU A 44 -5.33 -6.26 17.87
C GLU A 44 -3.85 -6.64 17.75
N ASN A 45 -3.23 -6.47 16.56
CA ASN A 45 -1.81 -6.77 16.37
C ASN A 45 -0.87 -5.67 16.93
N LEU A 46 -1.39 -4.62 17.56
CA LEU A 46 -0.58 -3.68 18.35
C LEU A 46 -0.38 -4.15 19.81
N LEU A 47 -1.12 -5.17 20.23
CA LEU A 47 -1.06 -5.70 21.59
C LEU A 47 0.17 -6.59 21.77
N GLU A 48 0.74 -6.56 22.98
CA GLU A 48 1.84 -7.43 23.38
C GLU A 48 1.44 -8.92 23.27
N GLY A 49 2.40 -9.77 22.90
CA GLY A 49 2.16 -11.19 22.61
C GLY A 49 1.69 -11.47 21.17
N THR A 50 1.50 -10.42 20.36
CA THR A 50 1.34 -10.56 18.91
C THR A 50 2.67 -10.29 18.20
N PRO A 51 2.92 -10.87 17.01
CA PRO A 51 4.21 -10.67 16.33
C PRO A 51 4.58 -9.21 16.11
N PHE A 52 3.59 -8.37 15.74
CA PHE A 52 3.87 -6.96 15.52
C PHE A 52 3.99 -6.20 16.84
N GLY A 53 3.15 -6.48 17.84
CA GLY A 53 3.32 -5.93 19.20
C GLY A 53 4.67 -6.26 19.82
N ASP A 54 5.13 -7.51 19.71
CA ASP A 54 6.43 -7.96 20.21
C ASP A 54 7.58 -7.29 19.46
N PHE A 55 7.46 -7.11 18.14
CA PHE A 55 8.40 -6.31 17.36
C PHE A 55 8.52 -4.89 17.92
N LEU A 56 7.39 -4.23 18.21
CA LEU A 56 7.39 -2.87 18.75
C LEU A 56 8.08 -2.82 20.12
N THR A 57 7.71 -3.71 21.04
CA THR A 57 8.32 -3.79 22.38
C THR A 57 9.84 -4.01 22.31
N ASN A 58 10.29 -4.89 21.42
CA ASN A 58 11.71 -5.23 21.28
C ASN A 58 12.56 -4.11 20.64
N ASN A 59 11.93 -3.09 20.04
CA ASN A 59 12.62 -1.98 19.37
C ASN A 59 12.65 -0.68 20.20
N GLY A 60 12.23 -0.71 21.47
CA GLY A 60 12.34 0.41 22.40
C GLY A 60 11.74 1.71 21.86
N GLU A 61 12.51 2.81 21.91
CA GLU A 61 12.05 4.14 21.47
C GLU A 61 11.58 4.18 20.00
N ASN A 62 12.24 3.42 19.12
CA ASN A 62 11.83 3.34 17.72
C ASN A 62 10.51 2.59 17.57
N GLY A 63 10.31 1.53 18.37
CA GLY A 63 9.07 0.80 18.45
C GLY A 63 7.90 1.68 18.88
N GLU A 64 8.07 2.50 19.93
CA GLU A 64 7.05 3.44 20.38
C GLU A 64 6.68 4.47 19.30
N LYS A 65 7.67 5.05 18.60
CA LYS A 65 7.41 5.97 17.48
C LYS A 65 6.60 5.32 16.35
N ILE A 66 6.88 4.05 16.04
CA ILE A 66 6.13 3.31 15.02
C ILE A 66 4.69 3.05 15.51
N LYS A 67 4.53 2.64 16.77
CA LYS A 67 3.24 2.40 17.41
C LYS A 67 2.37 3.64 17.42
N GLU A 68 2.94 4.80 17.75
CA GLU A 68 2.25 6.10 17.72
C GLU A 68 1.75 6.43 16.31
N LYS A 69 2.60 6.32 15.30
CA LYS A 69 2.22 6.58 13.89
C LYS A 69 1.08 5.68 13.42
N ILE A 70 1.14 4.40 13.76
CA ILE A 70 0.11 3.44 13.35
C ILE A 70 -1.19 3.66 14.13
N THR A 71 -1.10 4.02 15.42
CA THR A 71 -2.28 4.38 16.22
C THR A 71 -2.96 5.62 15.67
N ALA A 72 -2.18 6.65 15.27
CA ALA A 72 -2.72 7.83 14.60
C ALA A 72 -3.41 7.45 13.27
N PHE A 73 -2.76 6.64 12.44
CA PHE A 73 -3.35 6.10 11.21
C PHE A 73 -4.69 5.39 11.45
N ILE A 74 -4.76 4.52 12.47
CA ILE A 74 -6.00 3.82 12.85
C ILE A 74 -7.07 4.81 13.31
N ASN A 75 -6.71 5.82 14.09
CA ASN A 75 -7.66 6.81 14.59
C ASN A 75 -8.19 7.70 13.45
N ASP A 76 -7.32 8.10 12.53
CA ASP A 76 -7.69 9.00 11.44
C ASP A 76 -8.60 8.31 10.40
N LEU A 77 -8.41 7.01 10.16
CA LEU A 77 -9.19 6.25 9.17
C LEU A 77 -10.31 5.40 9.76
N TYR A 78 -10.10 4.79 10.92
CA TYR A 78 -10.98 3.76 11.47
C TYR A 78 -11.74 4.19 12.73
N SER A 79 -11.67 5.47 13.13
CA SER A 79 -12.47 5.98 14.25
C SER A 79 -13.88 6.40 13.82
N PRO A 80 -14.85 6.42 14.76
CA PRO A 80 -16.18 7.00 14.51
C PRO A 80 -16.15 8.47 14.10
N ASN A 81 -15.05 9.17 14.39
CA ASN A 81 -14.86 10.59 14.08
C ASN A 81 -14.06 10.81 12.79
N SER A 82 -13.70 9.74 12.07
CA SER A 82 -12.97 9.86 10.81
C SER A 82 -13.79 10.70 9.83
N THR A 83 -13.16 11.72 9.25
CA THR A 83 -13.76 12.49 8.15
C THR A 83 -13.46 11.88 6.79
N ILE A 84 -12.53 10.91 6.72
CA ILE A 84 -12.07 10.28 5.47
C ILE A 84 -12.93 9.06 5.16
N LEU A 85 -13.04 8.12 6.10
CA LEU A 85 -13.85 6.91 5.97
C LEU A 85 -14.99 6.96 6.98
N VAL A 86 -16.20 7.22 6.50
CA VAL A 86 -17.39 7.37 7.33
C VAL A 86 -18.23 6.10 7.22
N PRO A 87 -18.14 5.17 8.18
CA PRO A 87 -18.98 3.98 8.17
C PRO A 87 -20.44 4.35 8.42
N SER A 88 -21.34 3.66 7.71
CA SER A 88 -22.78 3.59 7.98
C SER A 88 -23.17 2.13 8.28
N ASP A 89 -24.46 1.81 8.34
CA ASP A 89 -24.92 0.47 8.73
C ASP A 89 -24.46 -0.66 7.78
N GLU A 90 -24.37 -0.38 6.48
CA GLU A 90 -24.00 -1.40 5.47
C GLU A 90 -22.71 -1.04 4.69
N VAL A 91 -22.49 0.26 4.47
CA VAL A 91 -21.46 0.75 3.56
C VAL A 91 -20.53 1.76 4.24
N VAL A 92 -19.32 1.89 3.71
CA VAL A 92 -18.38 2.95 4.08
C VAL A 92 -18.39 4.03 3.02
N ARG A 93 -18.77 5.24 3.41
CA ARG A 93 -18.68 6.42 2.56
C ARG A 93 -17.26 6.98 2.64
N VAL A 94 -16.64 7.22 1.49
CA VAL A 94 -15.31 7.83 1.40
C VAL A 94 -15.45 9.30 1.01
N ASP A 95 -14.88 10.20 1.79
CA ASP A 95 -14.77 11.60 1.42
C ASP A 95 -13.71 11.79 0.32
N ARG A 96 -14.17 12.06 -0.89
CA ARG A 96 -13.31 12.18 -2.07
C ARG A 96 -12.42 13.42 -2.04
N ALA A 97 -12.81 14.47 -1.31
CA ALA A 97 -11.96 15.64 -1.13
C ALA A 97 -10.68 15.32 -0.34
N GLN A 98 -10.69 14.21 0.41
CA GLN A 98 -9.57 13.76 1.25
C GLN A 98 -8.81 12.57 0.65
N ILE A 99 -9.01 12.27 -0.64
CA ILE A 99 -8.36 11.14 -1.30
C ILE A 99 -6.82 11.24 -1.27
N ILE A 100 -6.29 12.45 -1.40
CA ILE A 100 -4.84 12.70 -1.35
C ILE A 100 -4.31 12.51 0.07
N THR A 101 -5.09 12.89 1.09
CA THR A 101 -4.78 12.60 2.50
C THR A 101 -4.77 11.10 2.77
N LEU A 102 -5.72 10.34 2.22
CA LEU A 102 -5.72 8.88 2.30
C LEU A 102 -4.44 8.29 1.69
N TYR A 103 -4.02 8.76 0.50
CA TYR A 103 -2.75 8.30 -0.08
C TYR A 103 -1.55 8.60 0.81
N ASP A 104 -1.44 9.82 1.34
CA ASP A 104 -0.33 10.23 2.21
C ASP A 104 -0.18 9.30 3.43
N MET A 105 -1.31 9.08 4.12
CA MET A 105 -1.38 8.20 5.28
C MET A 105 -1.01 6.75 4.95
N VAL A 106 -1.63 6.18 3.91
CA VAL A 106 -1.46 4.76 3.59
C VAL A 106 -0.08 4.48 3.00
N VAL A 107 0.45 5.35 2.13
CA VAL A 107 1.79 5.19 1.53
C VAL A 107 2.85 5.23 2.62
N GLY A 108 2.82 6.23 3.52
CA GLY A 108 3.82 6.35 4.59
C GLY A 108 3.85 5.15 5.54
N ILE A 109 2.69 4.66 5.96
CA ILE A 109 2.58 3.48 6.82
C ILE A 109 2.99 2.21 6.07
N SER A 110 2.58 2.06 4.81
CA SER A 110 2.90 0.88 4.00
C SER A 110 4.41 0.76 3.76
N GLU A 111 5.12 1.84 3.44
CA GLU A 111 6.59 1.78 3.30
C GLU A 111 7.26 1.40 4.62
N THR A 112 6.84 2.02 5.74
CA THR A 112 7.40 1.73 7.07
C THR A 112 7.26 0.24 7.43
N LEU A 113 6.06 -0.31 7.25
CA LEU A 113 5.79 -1.72 7.52
C LEU A 113 6.52 -2.65 6.55
N ARG A 114 6.68 -2.22 5.30
CA ARG A 114 7.38 -2.99 4.28
C ARG A 114 8.87 -3.09 4.57
N ASP A 115 9.51 -1.99 4.96
CA ASP A 115 10.91 -1.99 5.37
C ASP A 115 11.16 -2.97 6.53
N ILE A 116 10.24 -3.03 7.51
CA ILE A 116 10.29 -4.00 8.60
C ILE A 116 10.23 -5.43 8.05
N VAL A 117 9.27 -5.75 7.18
CA VAL A 117 9.14 -7.09 6.60
C VAL A 117 10.40 -7.47 5.80
N PHE A 118 10.95 -6.57 4.99
CA PHE A 118 12.17 -6.82 4.21
C PHE A 118 13.41 -6.98 5.08
N GLN A 119 13.50 -6.29 6.22
CA GLN A 119 14.57 -6.53 7.20
C GLN A 119 14.52 -7.95 7.76
N TYR A 120 13.32 -8.47 8.09
CA TYR A 120 13.15 -9.86 8.53
C TYR A 120 13.47 -10.87 7.43
N ILE A 121 13.08 -10.58 6.18
CA ILE A 121 13.47 -11.42 5.03
C ILE A 121 14.98 -11.47 4.89
N ALA A 122 15.66 -10.32 4.91
CA ALA A 122 17.11 -10.25 4.77
C ALA A 122 17.83 -11.00 5.91
N PHE A 123 17.38 -10.84 7.15
CA PHE A 123 17.88 -11.59 8.30
C PHE A 123 17.67 -13.10 8.13
N GLY A 124 16.45 -13.52 7.79
CA GLY A 124 16.11 -14.93 7.62
C GLY A 124 16.89 -15.58 6.48
N MET A 125 17.13 -14.87 5.38
CA MET A 125 17.96 -15.37 4.28
C MET A 125 19.41 -15.55 4.70
N LYS A 126 19.98 -14.56 5.40
CA LYS A 126 21.36 -14.62 5.91
C LYS A 126 21.57 -15.81 6.85
N ASN A 127 20.61 -16.10 7.71
CA ASN A 127 20.67 -17.18 8.69
C ASN A 127 20.08 -18.52 8.19
N LYS A 128 19.53 -18.56 6.98
CA LYS A 128 18.84 -19.73 6.40
C LYS A 128 17.63 -20.20 7.22
N GLU A 129 16.92 -19.25 7.83
CA GLU A 129 15.76 -19.49 8.70
C GLU A 129 14.42 -19.21 8.01
N ILE A 130 14.42 -18.58 6.82
CA ILE A 130 13.20 -18.25 6.10
C ILE A 130 12.95 -19.21 4.93
N GLU A 131 11.72 -19.69 4.82
CA GLU A 131 11.29 -20.54 3.70
C GLU A 131 11.17 -19.70 2.41
N PRO A 132 11.68 -20.20 1.27
CA PRO A 132 11.68 -19.45 0.00
C PRO A 132 10.29 -18.95 -0.45
N ILE A 133 9.23 -19.68 -0.12
CA ILE A 133 7.86 -19.32 -0.49
C ILE A 133 7.40 -18.01 0.16
N ILE A 134 7.87 -17.68 1.38
CA ILE A 134 7.57 -16.40 2.04
C ILE A 134 8.30 -15.26 1.32
N VAL A 135 9.57 -15.47 0.97
CA VAL A 135 10.36 -14.49 0.21
C VAL A 135 9.71 -14.21 -1.15
N GLN A 136 9.27 -15.27 -1.85
CA GLN A 136 8.56 -15.15 -3.12
C GLN A 136 7.26 -14.36 -2.95
N LEU A 137 6.44 -14.69 -1.95
CA LEU A 137 5.17 -14.01 -1.69
C LEU A 137 5.37 -12.50 -1.48
N VAL A 138 6.29 -12.12 -0.60
CA VAL A 138 6.53 -10.70 -0.28
C VAL A 138 7.12 -9.95 -1.47
N ASN A 139 8.01 -10.58 -2.24
CA ASN A 139 8.55 -9.97 -3.46
C ASN A 139 7.47 -9.75 -4.54
N GLN A 140 6.54 -10.70 -4.70
CA GLN A 140 5.41 -10.53 -5.61
C GLN A 140 4.46 -9.44 -5.13
N ASP A 141 4.18 -9.40 -3.83
CA ASP A 141 3.35 -8.35 -3.21
C ASP A 141 3.97 -6.96 -3.39
N GLU A 142 5.29 -6.84 -3.23
CA GLU A 142 6.01 -5.59 -3.41
C GLU A 142 5.78 -5.04 -4.81
N LYS A 143 6.02 -5.84 -5.86
CA LYS A 143 5.74 -5.42 -7.24
C LYS A 143 4.28 -5.01 -7.42
N MET A 144 3.35 -5.82 -6.89
CA MET A 144 1.92 -5.55 -6.99
C MET A 144 1.56 -4.22 -6.34
N TYR A 145 2.09 -3.94 -5.13
CA TYR A 145 1.89 -2.69 -4.43
C TYR A 145 2.41 -1.48 -5.22
N ARG A 146 3.65 -1.55 -5.76
CA ARG A 146 4.23 -0.46 -6.56
C ARG A 146 3.36 -0.10 -7.76
N ILE A 147 2.88 -1.11 -8.47
CA ILE A 147 2.07 -0.93 -9.67
C ILE A 147 0.66 -0.43 -9.32
N VAL A 148 -0.01 -1.05 -8.33
CA VAL A 148 -1.35 -0.64 -7.91
C VAL A 148 -1.36 0.77 -7.36
N LEU A 149 -0.40 1.14 -6.49
CA LEU A 149 -0.28 2.50 -6.00
C LEU A 149 -0.08 3.48 -7.16
N THR A 150 0.81 3.15 -8.09
CA THR A 150 1.06 3.98 -9.29
C THR A 150 -0.22 4.18 -10.09
N MET A 151 -1.00 3.12 -10.33
CA MET A 151 -2.27 3.22 -11.06
C MET A 151 -3.27 4.15 -10.37
N LEU A 152 -3.46 3.99 -9.05
CA LEU A 152 -4.44 4.77 -8.29
C LEU A 152 -4.05 6.25 -8.24
N VAL A 153 -2.77 6.53 -7.97
CA VAL A 153 -2.25 7.90 -7.90
C VAL A 153 -2.25 8.55 -9.28
N MET A 154 -1.82 7.83 -10.33
CA MET A 154 -1.81 8.35 -11.70
C MET A 154 -3.21 8.71 -12.22
N ARG A 155 -4.23 7.92 -11.90
CA ARG A 155 -5.62 8.25 -12.24
C ARG A 155 -6.08 9.54 -11.56
N THR A 156 -5.79 9.69 -10.27
CA THR A 156 -6.13 10.91 -9.51
C THR A 156 -5.34 12.11 -10.05
N PHE A 157 -4.10 11.88 -10.47
CA PHE A 157 -3.23 12.89 -11.09
C PHE A 157 -3.78 13.36 -12.43
N GLU A 158 -4.25 12.44 -13.28
CA GLU A 158 -4.89 12.78 -14.56
C GLU A 158 -6.11 13.67 -14.36
N GLU A 159 -6.98 13.32 -13.41
CA GLU A 159 -8.19 14.09 -13.08
C GLU A 159 -7.82 15.53 -12.66
N SER A 160 -6.85 15.67 -11.75
CA SER A 160 -6.38 16.98 -11.26
C SER A 160 -5.66 17.77 -12.36
N PHE A 161 -4.93 17.09 -13.25
CA PHE A 161 -4.24 17.73 -14.36
C PHE A 161 -5.22 18.24 -15.41
N ALA A 162 -6.29 17.49 -15.69
CA ALA A 162 -7.36 17.94 -16.56
C ALA A 162 -8.08 19.17 -15.98
N GLU A 163 -8.32 19.20 -14.67
CA GLU A 163 -8.88 20.39 -14.00
C GLU A 163 -7.93 21.59 -14.13
N PHE A 164 -6.63 21.39 -13.88
CA PHE A 164 -5.62 22.44 -14.08
C PHE A 164 -5.64 22.99 -15.51
N GLN A 165 -5.67 22.13 -16.52
CA GLN A 165 -5.74 22.54 -17.93
C GLN A 165 -7.00 23.35 -18.23
N LYS A 166 -8.14 22.95 -17.65
CA LYS A 166 -9.41 23.69 -17.79
C LYS A 166 -9.30 25.08 -17.17
N VAL A 167 -8.87 25.18 -15.92
CA VAL A 167 -8.72 26.46 -15.20
C VAL A 167 -7.76 27.41 -15.93
N MET A 168 -6.63 26.88 -16.42
CA MET A 168 -5.67 27.67 -17.19
C MET A 168 -6.23 28.11 -18.55
N THR A 169 -7.07 27.32 -19.18
CA THR A 169 -7.74 27.70 -20.43
C THR A 169 -8.73 28.84 -20.18
N GLU A 170 -9.56 28.73 -19.14
CA GLU A 170 -10.54 29.74 -18.73
C GLU A 170 -9.87 31.06 -18.34
N SER A 171 -8.67 31.01 -17.74
CA SER A 171 -7.87 32.18 -17.38
C SER A 171 -6.97 32.71 -18.52
N LYS A 172 -7.09 32.18 -19.75
CA LYS A 172 -6.25 32.54 -20.91
C LYS A 172 -4.75 32.38 -20.65
N GLY A 173 -4.39 31.31 -19.93
CA GLY A 173 -3.02 30.95 -19.59
C GLY A 173 -2.45 31.71 -18.38
N LYS A 174 -3.24 32.53 -17.68
CA LYS A 174 -2.78 33.27 -16.50
C LYS A 174 -2.96 32.43 -15.23
N PRO A 175 -1.92 32.27 -14.40
CA PRO A 175 -2.07 31.60 -13.11
C PRO A 175 -3.14 32.26 -12.24
N THR A 176 -3.93 31.46 -11.55
CA THR A 176 -4.97 31.87 -10.61
C THR A 176 -4.71 31.23 -9.24
N PRO A 177 -5.36 31.71 -8.16
CA PRO A 177 -5.31 31.02 -6.86
C PRO A 177 -5.72 29.54 -6.97
N GLN A 178 -6.74 29.22 -7.79
CA GLN A 178 -7.17 27.84 -8.02
C GLN A 178 -6.12 27.01 -8.76
N SER A 179 -5.53 27.52 -9.86
CA SER A 179 -4.49 26.77 -10.57
C SER A 179 -3.26 26.53 -9.69
N ASN A 180 -2.88 27.51 -8.87
CA ASN A 180 -1.78 27.36 -7.91
C ASN A 180 -2.11 26.33 -6.83
N TYR A 181 -3.35 26.30 -6.34
CA TYR A 181 -3.80 25.29 -5.39
C TYR A 181 -3.68 23.88 -5.97
N ILE A 182 -4.19 23.64 -7.18
CA ILE A 182 -4.11 22.33 -7.87
C ILE A 182 -2.65 21.90 -8.03
N VAL A 183 -1.77 22.80 -8.50
CA VAL A 183 -0.35 22.48 -8.68
C VAL A 183 0.31 22.10 -7.34
N GLN A 184 0.11 22.90 -6.29
CA GLN A 184 0.85 22.75 -5.03
C GLN A 184 0.28 21.67 -4.11
N ASN A 185 -1.04 21.53 -4.06
CA ASN A 185 -1.70 20.64 -3.09
C ASN A 185 -2.14 19.31 -3.69
N GLU A 186 -2.20 19.21 -5.02
CA GLU A 186 -2.67 17.98 -5.69
C GLU A 186 -1.56 17.38 -6.54
N LEU A 187 -1.17 18.03 -7.64
CA LEU A 187 -0.20 17.49 -8.59
C LEU A 187 1.17 17.25 -7.94
N ALA A 188 1.67 18.20 -7.15
CA ALA A 188 2.95 18.07 -6.47
C ALA A 188 2.94 16.94 -5.42
N LYS A 189 1.84 16.77 -4.66
CA LYS A 189 1.72 15.69 -3.67
C LYS A 189 1.68 14.32 -4.33
N MET A 190 0.83 14.14 -5.34
CA MET A 190 0.74 12.88 -6.08
C MET A 190 2.05 12.52 -6.77
N SER A 191 2.71 13.50 -7.39
CA SER A 191 4.06 13.31 -7.92
C SER A 191 5.06 12.88 -6.84
N GLY A 192 4.97 13.50 -5.65
CA GLY A 192 5.75 13.13 -4.47
C GLY A 192 5.55 11.68 -4.07
N PHE A 193 4.31 11.19 -4.00
CA PHE A 193 4.01 9.79 -3.67
C PHE A 193 4.65 8.80 -4.65
N LEU A 194 4.58 9.08 -5.96
CA LEU A 194 5.18 8.23 -6.98
C LEU A 194 6.71 8.18 -6.85
N ARG A 195 7.36 9.33 -6.65
CA ARG A 195 8.81 9.41 -6.44
C ARG A 195 9.23 8.70 -5.16
N PHE A 196 8.48 8.92 -4.07
CA PHE A 196 8.72 8.29 -2.78
C PHE A 196 8.60 6.77 -2.87
N SER A 197 7.53 6.26 -3.46
CA SER A 197 7.34 4.81 -3.70
C SER A 197 8.47 4.23 -4.57
N ARG A 198 8.88 4.93 -5.63
CA ARG A 198 10.00 4.48 -6.48
C ARG A 198 11.33 4.42 -5.74
N GLN A 199 11.59 5.38 -4.85
CA GLN A 199 12.81 5.46 -4.05
C GLN A 199 12.90 4.34 -3.00
N HIS A 200 11.77 3.90 -2.46
CA HIS A 200 11.68 2.85 -1.45
C HIS A 200 11.46 1.45 -2.03
N ALA A 201 11.50 1.31 -3.37
CA ALA A 201 11.28 0.04 -4.03
C ALA A 201 12.38 -0.98 -3.67
N HIS A 202 11.96 -2.13 -3.17
CA HIS A 202 12.85 -3.29 -2.90
C HIS A 202 12.97 -4.21 -4.11
N CYS A 203 12.09 -4.07 -5.11
CA CYS A 203 12.15 -4.82 -6.36
C CYS A 203 13.30 -4.31 -7.26
N THR A 204 13.97 -5.25 -7.95
CA THR A 204 15.10 -4.95 -8.85
C THR A 204 14.84 -5.39 -10.30
N ASP A 205 13.64 -5.85 -10.63
CA ASP A 205 13.31 -6.26 -11.99
C ASP A 205 12.98 -5.08 -12.88
N ASN A 206 13.47 -5.13 -14.12
CA ASN A 206 13.27 -4.06 -15.09
C ASN A 206 11.79 -3.88 -15.44
N GLU A 207 11.00 -4.95 -15.53
CA GLU A 207 9.56 -4.84 -15.87
C GLU A 207 8.80 -3.90 -14.94
N THR A 208 9.01 -4.04 -13.63
CA THR A 208 8.40 -3.15 -12.63
C THR A 208 9.05 -1.77 -12.69
N LEU A 209 10.38 -1.68 -12.64
CA LEU A 209 11.09 -0.41 -12.54
C LEU A 209 10.88 0.49 -13.76
N ASP A 210 10.87 -0.09 -14.96
CA ASP A 210 10.64 0.64 -16.21
C ASP A 210 9.23 1.25 -16.26
N LEU A 211 8.21 0.58 -15.73
CA LEU A 211 6.85 1.12 -15.65
C LEU A 211 6.73 2.27 -14.63
N LEU A 212 7.43 2.18 -13.50
CA LEU A 212 7.51 3.28 -12.55
C LEU A 212 8.23 4.48 -13.16
N ASP A 213 9.35 4.25 -13.86
CA ASP A 213 10.14 5.28 -14.51
C ASP A 213 9.37 5.90 -15.70
N GLU A 214 8.57 5.12 -16.44
CA GLU A 214 7.65 5.62 -17.47
C GLU A 214 6.54 6.50 -16.87
N SER A 215 6.06 6.17 -15.67
CA SER A 215 5.08 6.99 -14.94
C SER A 215 5.69 8.31 -14.49
N LEU A 216 6.91 8.30 -13.95
CA LEU A 216 7.63 9.52 -13.59
C LEU A 216 7.96 10.38 -14.82
N LYS A 217 8.33 9.74 -15.94
CA LYS A 217 8.50 10.41 -17.24
C LYS A 217 7.23 11.14 -17.67
N PHE A 218 6.05 10.53 -17.48
CA PHE A 218 4.78 11.21 -17.74
C PHE A 218 4.63 12.49 -16.91
N ILE A 219 4.89 12.41 -15.61
CA ILE A 219 4.83 13.58 -14.72
C ILE A 219 5.78 14.69 -15.18
N GLU A 220 7.03 14.35 -15.51
CA GLU A 220 8.00 15.33 -16.01
C GLU A 220 7.56 16.01 -17.30
N MET A 221 6.84 15.30 -18.18
CA MET A 221 6.25 15.90 -19.38
C MET A 221 5.14 16.90 -19.02
N THR A 222 4.31 16.59 -18.02
CA THR A 222 3.24 17.52 -17.56
C THR A 222 3.81 18.77 -16.88
N GLU A 223 4.95 18.65 -16.22
CA GLU A 223 5.68 19.76 -15.59
C GLU A 223 6.52 20.58 -16.60
N GLY A 224 6.56 20.17 -17.88
CA GLY A 224 7.38 20.80 -18.91
C GLY A 224 8.88 20.56 -18.78
N ARG A 225 9.31 19.64 -17.90
CA ARG A 225 10.71 19.26 -17.69
C ARG A 225 11.21 18.25 -18.72
N ARG A 226 10.28 17.59 -19.43
CA ARG A 226 10.58 16.68 -20.52
C ARG A 226 9.69 16.97 -21.72
N GLN A 227 10.25 16.86 -22.92
CA GLN A 227 9.48 17.02 -24.15
C GLN A 227 8.51 15.84 -24.33
N ARG A 228 7.31 16.19 -24.78
CA ARG A 228 6.28 15.23 -25.16
C ARG A 228 6.62 14.61 -26.52
N PRO A 229 6.39 13.30 -26.73
CA PRO A 229 6.52 12.70 -28.06
C PRO A 229 5.66 13.40 -29.11
N ASP A 230 6.20 13.54 -30.33
CA ASP A 230 5.48 14.14 -31.44
C ASP A 230 4.19 13.38 -31.76
N GLY A 231 3.13 14.13 -32.05
CA GLY A 231 1.84 13.57 -32.47
C GLY A 231 0.96 12.96 -31.36
N LYS A 232 1.41 12.90 -30.10
CA LYS A 232 0.60 12.41 -28.97
C LYS A 232 0.18 13.53 -28.03
N ASN A 233 -1.08 13.55 -27.63
CA ASN A 233 -1.56 14.42 -26.54
C ASN A 233 -1.41 13.72 -25.16
N PHE A 234 -1.61 14.46 -24.07
CA PHE A 234 -1.44 13.89 -22.72
C PHE A 234 -2.45 12.78 -22.41
N LYS A 235 -3.69 12.88 -22.91
CA LYS A 235 -4.71 11.85 -22.72
C LYS A 235 -4.28 10.52 -23.34
N GLN A 236 -3.79 10.55 -24.58
CA GLN A 236 -3.26 9.37 -25.28
C GLN A 236 -2.08 8.75 -24.53
N LEU A 237 -1.15 9.58 -24.04
CA LEU A 237 0.00 9.09 -23.27
C LEU A 237 -0.42 8.45 -21.96
N PHE A 238 -1.41 9.03 -21.27
CA PHE A 238 -1.97 8.47 -20.06
C PHE A 238 -2.68 7.13 -20.33
N ASP A 239 -3.51 7.06 -21.37
CA ASP A 239 -4.27 5.85 -21.70
C ASP A 239 -3.33 4.69 -22.07
N GLU A 240 -2.24 4.95 -22.80
CA GLU A 240 -1.20 3.97 -23.11
C GLU A 240 -0.48 3.47 -21.85
N LEU A 241 -0.05 4.39 -20.98
CA LEU A 241 0.60 4.03 -19.72
C LEU A 241 -0.34 3.22 -18.81
N ASN A 242 -1.58 3.67 -18.69
CA ASN A 242 -2.60 2.98 -17.89
C ASN A 242 -2.89 1.57 -18.42
N ALA A 243 -2.94 1.37 -19.74
CA ALA A 243 -3.11 0.04 -20.34
C ALA A 243 -1.94 -0.90 -19.99
N LYS A 244 -0.70 -0.42 -20.03
CA LYS A 244 0.48 -1.19 -19.63
C LYS A 244 0.44 -1.57 -18.15
N LEU A 245 0.14 -0.58 -17.28
CA LEU A 245 0.04 -0.80 -15.84
C LEU A 245 -1.05 -1.83 -15.50
N ASN A 246 -2.25 -1.72 -16.08
CA ASN A 246 -3.34 -2.68 -15.87
C ASN A 246 -2.96 -4.10 -16.32
N THR A 247 -2.33 -4.23 -17.48
CA THR A 247 -1.89 -5.53 -18.01
C THR A 247 -0.89 -6.20 -17.07
N TYR A 248 0.08 -5.44 -16.58
CA TYR A 248 1.10 -5.96 -15.67
C TYR A 248 0.52 -6.26 -14.28
N ALA A 249 -0.34 -5.39 -13.75
CA ALA A 249 -1.05 -5.61 -12.48
C ALA A 249 -1.85 -6.92 -12.48
N ALA A 250 -2.57 -7.22 -13.56
CA ALA A 250 -3.35 -8.46 -13.68
C ALA A 250 -2.45 -9.72 -13.68
N SER A 251 -1.25 -9.63 -14.27
CA SER A 251 -0.26 -10.72 -14.23
C SER A 251 0.29 -10.92 -12.81
N LEU A 252 0.68 -9.84 -12.15
CA LEU A 252 1.18 -9.84 -10.78
C LEU A 252 0.13 -10.39 -9.81
N GLU A 253 -1.12 -9.92 -9.90
CA GLU A 253 -2.21 -10.35 -9.05
C GLU A 253 -2.43 -11.87 -9.15
N ARG A 254 -2.41 -12.44 -10.36
CA ARG A 254 -2.58 -13.88 -10.56
C ARG A 254 -1.49 -14.68 -9.87
N THR A 255 -0.24 -14.29 -10.07
CA THR A 255 0.91 -15.00 -9.48
C THR A 255 0.97 -14.84 -7.97
N TRP A 256 0.69 -13.64 -7.46
CA TRP A 256 0.61 -13.35 -6.03
C TRP A 256 -0.52 -14.15 -5.36
N LYS A 257 -1.73 -14.17 -5.93
CA LYS A 257 -2.87 -14.93 -5.39
C LYS A 257 -2.56 -16.42 -5.27
N PHE A 258 -1.92 -16.98 -6.29
CA PHE A 258 -1.51 -18.39 -6.30
C PHE A 258 -0.53 -18.69 -5.15
N THR A 259 0.55 -17.91 -5.02
CA THR A 259 1.53 -18.08 -3.94
C THR A 259 0.90 -17.85 -2.57
N TYR A 260 0.05 -16.83 -2.43
CA TYR A 260 -0.63 -16.51 -1.17
C TYR A 260 -1.51 -17.66 -0.70
N GLN A 261 -2.28 -18.28 -1.60
CA GLN A 261 -3.09 -19.45 -1.29
C GLN A 261 -2.24 -20.63 -0.78
N GLN A 262 -1.11 -20.90 -1.43
CA GLN A 262 -0.19 -21.95 -0.98
C GLN A 262 0.35 -21.68 0.44
N VAL A 263 0.76 -20.45 0.73
CA VAL A 263 1.23 -20.05 2.06
C VAL A 263 0.14 -20.19 3.12
N VAL A 264 -1.09 -19.74 2.83
CA VAL A 264 -2.22 -19.88 3.75
C VAL A 264 -2.53 -21.35 4.04
N GLU A 265 -2.50 -22.22 3.02
CA GLU A 265 -2.69 -23.66 3.21
C GLU A 265 -1.61 -24.26 4.12
N GLU A 266 -0.35 -23.88 3.94
CA GLU A 266 0.75 -24.35 4.79
C GLU A 266 0.60 -23.89 6.25
N VAL A 267 0.23 -22.63 6.46
CA VAL A 267 -0.03 -22.08 7.80
C VAL A 267 -1.18 -22.81 8.49
N THR A 268 -2.27 -23.05 7.76
CA THR A 268 -3.47 -23.72 8.28
C THR A 268 -3.18 -25.19 8.61
N ARG A 269 -2.45 -25.91 7.73
CA ARG A 269 -2.03 -27.30 8.01
C ARG A 269 -1.10 -27.37 9.22
N GLY A 270 -0.20 -26.39 9.39
CA GLY A 270 0.68 -26.30 10.55
C GLY A 270 -0.07 -26.12 11.88
N GLN A 271 -1.16 -25.34 11.88
CA GLN A 271 -2.03 -25.15 13.04
C GLN A 271 -2.81 -26.42 13.41
N ASN A 272 -3.30 -27.16 12.42
CA ASN A 272 -4.04 -28.41 12.65
C ASN A 272 -3.15 -29.60 13.03
N SER A 273 -1.84 -29.49 12.82
CA SER A 273 -0.85 -30.54 13.12
C SER A 273 -0.19 -30.39 14.50
N GLN A 274 -0.44 -29.30 15.23
CA GLN A 274 0.00 -29.20 16.62
C GLN A 274 -0.94 -30.04 17.50
N PRO A 275 -0.48 -31.14 18.12
CA PRO A 275 -1.30 -31.86 19.08
C PRO A 275 -1.67 -30.90 20.21
N ALA A 276 -2.95 -30.88 20.59
CA ALA A 276 -3.39 -30.25 21.82
C ALA A 276 -2.43 -30.69 22.93
N SER A 277 -1.72 -29.74 23.53
CA SER A 277 -0.83 -30.03 24.65
C SER A 277 -1.61 -30.84 25.66
N THR A 278 -1.19 -32.09 25.85
CA THR A 278 -1.73 -32.98 26.86
C THR A 278 -1.56 -32.30 28.20
N ASN A 279 -2.67 -31.85 28.76
CA ASN A 279 -2.76 -31.37 30.11
C ASN A 279 -2.62 -32.60 31.03
N ASN A 280 -1.41 -33.14 31.13
CA ASN A 280 -1.04 -34.13 32.14
C ASN A 280 -0.86 -33.38 33.47
N GLY A 281 -1.99 -32.95 34.03
CA GLY A 281 -2.10 -32.68 35.45
C GLY A 281 -2.10 -34.01 36.20
N ALA A 282 -0.92 -34.59 36.35
CA ALA A 282 -0.68 -35.58 37.39
C ALA A 282 -0.70 -34.83 38.73
N VAL A 283 -1.71 -35.10 39.55
CA VAL A 283 -1.63 -34.87 41.00
C VAL A 283 -2.19 -36.12 41.67
N ASN A 284 -1.29 -36.79 42.39
CA ASN A 284 -1.59 -37.83 43.37
C ASN A 284 -2.38 -37.28 44.55
#